data_AF-A0A388TEU7-F1
#
_entry.id   AF-A0A388TEU7-F1
#
_cell.length_a   1.000
_cell.length_b   1.000
_cell.length_c   1.000
_cell.angle_alpha   90.00
_cell.angle_beta   90.00
_cell.angle_gamma   90.00
#
_symmetry.space_group_name_H-M   'P 1'
#
loop_
_entity.id
_entity.type
_entity.pdbx_description
1 polymer ?
#
loop_
_entity_poly.entity_id
_entity_poly.type
_entity_poly.pdbx_seq_one_letter_code
_entity_poly.pdbx_strand_id
1 'polypeptide(L)'
;MIWIKKILPLILGLSLALAAVEEILFDEVTLRLENDIKEATRRQAIIAHNIANAEIEGYQPIRFEEELRELRKTPDGVSKDRIVIEDEMVKMTKNRMRHQTALKLYTLKTGVVKTVLSQGK
;
A
#
# COMPACT_ATOMS: atom_id res chain seq x y z
N MET A 1 15.86 -8.72 50.44
CA MET A 1 14.75 -9.31 49.65
C MET A 1 13.63 -8.32 49.29
N ILE A 2 13.84 -7.00 49.39
CA ILE A 2 12.80 -5.97 49.19
C ILE A 2 12.90 -5.30 47.79
N TRP A 3 14.09 -5.31 47.18
CA TRP A 3 14.34 -4.68 45.89
C TRP A 3 13.78 -5.46 44.70
N ILE A 4 13.80 -6.80 44.74
CA ILE A 4 13.23 -7.67 43.68
C ILE A 4 11.72 -7.43 43.50
N LYS A 5 10.98 -7.20 44.61
CA LYS A 5 9.54 -6.96 44.56
C LYS A 5 9.15 -5.61 43.92
N LYS A 6 10.08 -4.64 43.84
CA LYS A 6 9.85 -3.33 43.19
C LYS A 6 10.29 -3.31 41.73
N ILE A 7 11.27 -4.11 41.36
CA ILE A 7 11.82 -4.17 40.01
C ILE A 7 10.92 -5.00 39.08
N LEU A 8 10.39 -6.12 39.59
CA LEU A 8 9.52 -7.02 38.82
C LEU A 8 8.27 -6.34 38.21
N PRO A 9 7.47 -5.52 38.93
CA PRO A 9 6.33 -4.83 38.34
C PRO A 9 6.73 -3.73 37.34
N LEU A 10 7.95 -3.18 37.46
CA LEU A 10 8.46 -2.13 36.58
C LEU A 10 8.90 -2.71 35.23
N ILE A 11 9.53 -3.89 35.25
CA ILE A 11 9.86 -4.66 34.05
C ILE A 11 8.59 -5.17 33.36
N LEU A 12 7.60 -5.67 34.13
CA LEU A 12 6.31 -6.09 33.58
C LEU A 12 5.56 -4.92 32.93
N GLY A 13 5.53 -3.75 33.57
CA GLY A 13 4.87 -2.55 33.04
C GLY A 13 5.54 -2.03 31.76
N LEU A 14 6.88 -2.07 31.70
CA LEU A 14 7.62 -1.68 30.51
C LEU A 14 7.40 -2.65 29.34
N SER A 15 7.34 -3.96 29.62
CA SER A 15 7.01 -4.97 28.60
C SER A 15 5.61 -4.81 28.04
N LEU A 16 4.63 -4.45 28.88
CA LEU A 16 3.23 -4.26 28.47
C LEU A 16 3.07 -3.00 27.61
N ALA A 17 3.76 -1.91 27.98
CA ALA A 17 3.79 -0.69 27.18
C ALA A 17 4.42 -0.94 25.80
N LEU A 18 5.52 -1.69 25.74
CA LEU A 18 6.18 -2.01 24.48
C LEU A 18 5.25 -2.82 23.54
N ALA A 19 4.53 -3.81 24.08
CA ALA A 19 3.57 -4.60 23.32
C ALA A 19 2.40 -3.77 22.77
N ALA A 20 1.88 -2.81 23.55
CA ALA A 20 0.81 -1.92 23.10
C ALA A 20 1.26 -0.98 21.96
N VAL A 21 2.50 -0.50 22.01
CA VAL A 21 3.08 0.29 20.91
C VAL A 21 3.22 -0.54 19.64
N GLU A 22 3.67 -1.78 19.77
CA GLU A 22 3.81 -2.70 18.64
C GLU A 22 2.45 -3.00 17.99
N GLU A 23 1.42 -3.25 18.79
CA GLU A 23 0.05 -3.47 18.31
C GLU A 23 -0.53 -2.26 17.56
N ILE A 24 -0.28 -1.04 18.05
CA ILE A 24 -0.75 0.21 17.42
C ILE A 24 0.02 0.53 16.12
N LEU A 25 1.32 0.24 16.10
CA LEU A 25 2.20 0.57 14.98
C LEU A 25 2.06 -0.43 13.84
N PHE A 26 1.85 -1.71 14.15
CA PHE A 26 1.67 -2.81 13.20
C PHE A 26 0.22 -3.30 13.11
N ASP A 27 -0.74 -2.39 13.29
CA ASP A 27 -2.14 -2.73 13.08
C ASP A 27 -2.46 -3.09 11.62
N GLU A 28 -3.65 -3.65 11.44
CA GLU A 28 -4.15 -4.05 10.12
C GLU A 28 -4.16 -2.88 9.11
N VAL A 29 -4.40 -1.65 9.57
CA VAL A 29 -4.46 -0.47 8.70
C VAL A 29 -3.08 -0.08 8.17
N THR A 30 -2.03 -0.11 9.01
CA THR A 30 -0.64 0.11 8.57
C THR A 30 -0.28 -0.93 7.50
N LEU A 31 -0.57 -2.20 7.75
CA LEU A 31 -0.26 -3.30 6.83
C LEU A 31 -0.99 -3.14 5.50
N ARG A 32 -2.27 -2.77 5.53
CA ARG A 32 -3.06 -2.50 4.31
C ARG A 32 -2.49 -1.31 3.54
N LEU A 33 -2.16 -0.20 4.20
CA LEU A 33 -1.58 0.97 3.55
C LEU A 33 -0.21 0.65 2.92
N GLU A 34 0.63 -0.12 3.60
CA GLU A 34 1.90 -0.57 3.06
C GLU A 34 1.70 -1.46 1.83
N ASN A 35 0.75 -2.39 1.89
CA ASN A 35 0.41 -3.23 0.75
C ASN A 35 -0.11 -2.40 -0.44
N ASP A 36 -0.99 -1.42 -0.19
CA ASP A 36 -1.51 -0.52 -1.22
C ASP A 36 -0.39 0.29 -1.89
N ILE A 37 0.58 0.76 -1.12
CA ILE A 37 1.77 1.46 -1.65
C ILE A 37 2.57 0.51 -2.55
N LYS A 38 2.90 -0.69 -2.06
CA LYS A 38 3.67 -1.69 -2.83
C LYS A 38 2.95 -2.08 -4.11
N GLU A 39 1.65 -2.31 -4.02
CA GLU A 39 0.83 -2.68 -5.16
C GLU A 39 0.74 -1.53 -6.18
N ALA A 40 0.57 -0.29 -5.73
CA ALA A 40 0.59 0.86 -6.61
C ALA A 40 1.96 1.03 -7.29
N THR A 41 3.07 0.82 -6.58
CA THR A 41 4.40 0.80 -7.21
C THR A 41 4.51 -0.27 -8.29
N ARG A 42 4.03 -1.49 -8.01
CA ARG A 42 4.02 -2.60 -8.97
C ARG A 42 3.17 -2.28 -10.20
N ARG A 43 1.99 -1.69 -10.00
CA ARG A 43 1.10 -1.22 -11.08
C ARG A 43 1.79 -0.19 -11.95
N GLN A 44 2.48 0.77 -11.36
CA GLN A 44 3.20 1.79 -12.11
C GLN A 44 4.29 1.18 -13.01
N ALA A 45 5.02 0.19 -12.50
CA ALA A 45 6.04 -0.52 -13.29
C ALA A 45 5.43 -1.29 -14.47
N ILE A 46 4.31 -1.98 -14.25
CA ILE A 46 3.60 -2.72 -15.31
C ILE A 46 3.03 -1.77 -16.37
N ILE A 47 2.39 -0.68 -15.96
CA ILE A 47 1.85 0.32 -16.90
C ILE A 47 2.98 0.94 -17.73
N ALA A 48 4.11 1.29 -17.11
CA ALA A 48 5.28 1.81 -17.83
C ALA A 48 5.84 0.78 -18.82
N HIS A 49 5.88 -0.50 -18.44
CA HIS A 49 6.30 -1.58 -19.32
C HIS A 49 5.34 -1.76 -20.50
N ASN A 50 4.02 -1.71 -20.28
CA ASN A 50 3.03 -1.79 -21.36
C ASN A 50 3.15 -0.60 -22.32
N ILE A 51 3.34 0.62 -21.81
CA ILE A 51 3.55 1.83 -22.64
C ILE A 51 4.82 1.70 -23.49
N ALA A 52 5.93 1.28 -22.87
CA ALA A 52 7.22 1.16 -23.56
C ALA A 52 7.20 0.12 -24.69
N ASN A 53 6.37 -0.92 -24.58
CA ASN A 53 6.26 -1.99 -25.58
C ASN A 53 5.01 -1.86 -26.45
N ALA A 54 4.25 -0.76 -26.36
CA ALA A 54 2.97 -0.58 -27.06
C ALA A 54 3.09 -0.66 -28.59
N GLU A 55 4.25 -0.28 -29.13
CA GLU A 55 4.52 -0.25 -30.58
C GLU A 55 5.16 -1.57 -31.09
N ILE A 56 5.48 -2.51 -30.21
CA ILE A 56 6.08 -3.79 -30.59
C ILE A 56 4.99 -4.70 -31.16
N GLU A 57 5.16 -5.13 -32.42
CA GLU A 57 4.22 -6.02 -33.09
C GLU A 57 4.05 -7.34 -32.31
N GLY A 58 2.80 -7.75 -32.10
CA GLY A 58 2.46 -8.98 -31.39
C GLY A 58 2.66 -8.94 -29.87
N TYR A 59 3.05 -7.79 -29.31
CA TYR A 59 3.18 -7.63 -27.86
C TYR A 59 1.82 -7.76 -27.16
N GLN A 60 1.83 -8.46 -26.02
CA GLN A 60 0.64 -8.73 -25.21
C GLN A 60 0.78 -8.00 -23.86
N PRO A 61 -0.11 -7.05 -23.54
CA PRO A 61 0.01 -6.28 -22.31
C PRO A 61 -0.16 -7.15 -21.07
N ILE A 62 0.62 -6.82 -20.04
CA ILE A 62 0.44 -7.40 -18.71
C ILE A 62 -0.75 -6.67 -18.07
N ARG A 63 -1.82 -7.42 -17.78
CA ARG A 63 -3.07 -6.91 -17.19
C ARG A 63 -3.27 -7.46 -15.78
N PHE A 64 -3.87 -6.65 -14.91
CA PHE A 64 -4.27 -7.07 -13.58
C PHE A 64 -5.62 -7.80 -13.61
N GLU A 65 -5.86 -8.69 -12.63
CA GLU A 65 -7.09 -9.49 -12.57
C GLU A 65 -8.37 -8.63 -12.54
N GLU A 66 -8.31 -7.48 -11.87
CA GLU A 66 -9.43 -6.52 -11.84
C GLU A 66 -9.73 -5.94 -13.23
N GLU A 67 -8.68 -5.57 -13.99
CA GLU A 67 -8.84 -5.06 -15.35
C GLU A 67 -9.41 -6.15 -16.27
N LEU A 68 -8.91 -7.39 -16.14
CA LEU A 68 -9.44 -8.53 -16.87
C LEU A 68 -10.92 -8.78 -16.54
N ARG A 69 -11.33 -8.54 -15.29
CA ARG A 69 -12.72 -8.66 -14.86
C ARG A 69 -13.60 -7.55 -15.41
N GLU A 70 -13.10 -6.31 -15.48
CA GLU A 70 -13.80 -5.18 -16.10
C GLU A 70 -13.99 -5.42 -17.61
N LEU A 71 -12.94 -5.86 -18.30
CA LEU A 71 -12.99 -6.19 -19.73
C LEU A 71 -13.98 -7.31 -20.04
N ARG A 72 -14.12 -8.32 -19.17
CA ARG A 72 -15.13 -9.39 -19.33
C ARG A 72 -16.57 -8.89 -19.22
N LYS A 73 -16.81 -7.76 -18.56
CA LYS A 73 -18.15 -7.19 -18.35
C LYS A 73 -18.57 -6.28 -19.51
N THR A 74 -17.63 -5.74 -20.28
CA THR A 74 -17.91 -4.87 -21.42
C THR A 74 -18.26 -5.73 -22.64
N PRO A 75 -19.49 -5.66 -23.19
CA PRO A 75 -19.92 -6.52 -24.30
C PRO A 75 -19.18 -6.22 -25.62
N ASP A 76 -18.65 -5.00 -25.77
CA ASP A 76 -18.10 -4.49 -27.02
C ASP A 76 -16.56 -4.42 -27.00
N GLY A 77 -15.93 -5.53 -27.38
CA GLY A 77 -14.84 -5.53 -28.36
C GLY A 77 -13.49 -4.86 -28.03
N VAL A 78 -13.21 -4.36 -26.82
CA VAL A 78 -11.83 -3.98 -26.48
C VAL A 78 -11.02 -5.27 -26.32
N SER A 79 -10.32 -5.66 -27.38
CA SER A 79 -9.41 -6.81 -27.35
C SER A 79 -8.44 -6.65 -26.19
N LYS A 80 -8.31 -7.68 -25.36
CA LYS A 80 -7.37 -7.72 -24.21
C LYS A 80 -5.94 -7.35 -24.63
N ASP A 81 -5.65 -7.62 -25.89
CA ASP A 81 -4.36 -7.54 -26.56
C ASP A 81 -4.06 -6.12 -27.06
N ARG A 82 -5.08 -5.25 -27.15
CA ARG A 82 -4.88 -3.90 -27.64
C ARG A 82 -4.37 -2.99 -26.52
N ILE A 83 -3.26 -2.31 -26.80
CA ILE A 83 -2.74 -1.24 -25.95
C ILE A 83 -3.15 0.09 -26.57
N VAL A 84 -3.81 0.92 -25.77
CA VAL A 84 -4.09 2.32 -26.12
C VAL A 84 -3.26 3.15 -25.15
N ILE A 85 -2.25 3.86 -25.64
CA ILE A 85 -1.28 4.57 -24.80
C ILE A 85 -1.99 5.60 -23.93
N GLU A 86 -2.99 6.28 -24.48
CA GLU A 86 -3.79 7.27 -23.76
C GLU A 86 -4.49 6.65 -22.55
N ASP A 87 -5.05 5.43 -22.70
CA ASP A 87 -5.70 4.70 -21.60
C ASP A 87 -4.68 4.27 -20.54
N GLU A 88 -3.50 3.78 -20.96
CA GLU A 88 -2.41 3.46 -20.04
C GLU A 88 -1.92 4.70 -19.26
N MET A 89 -1.85 5.87 -19.90
CA MET A 89 -1.48 7.13 -19.23
C MET A 89 -2.54 7.59 -18.23
N VAL A 90 -3.83 7.41 -18.54
CA VAL A 90 -4.93 7.68 -17.59
C VAL A 90 -4.82 6.73 -16.40
N LYS A 91 -4.56 5.43 -16.62
CA LYS A 91 -4.32 4.45 -15.55
C LYS A 91 -3.11 4.83 -14.71
N MET A 92 -2.01 5.26 -15.35
CA MET A 92 -0.81 5.72 -14.64
C MET A 92 -1.12 6.90 -13.72
N THR A 93 -1.91 7.86 -14.21
CA THR A 93 -2.32 9.05 -13.46
C THR A 93 -3.17 8.67 -12.26
N LYS A 94 -4.18 7.82 -12.46
CA LYS A 94 -5.04 7.30 -11.38
C LYS A 94 -4.23 6.54 -10.33
N ASN A 95 -3.30 5.69 -10.77
CA ASN A 95 -2.44 4.91 -9.89
C ASN A 95 -1.48 5.81 -9.10
N ARG A 96 -0.90 6.84 -9.73
CA ARG A 96 -0.06 7.84 -9.06
C ARG A 96 -0.83 8.58 -7.96
N MET A 97 -2.08 8.97 -8.22
CA MET A 97 -2.94 9.59 -7.21
C MET A 97 -3.16 8.64 -6.03
N ARG A 98 -3.52 7.38 -6.28
CA ARG A 98 -3.72 6.36 -5.22
C ARG A 98 -2.46 6.18 -4.36
N HIS A 99 -1.31 6.04 -5.00
CA HIS A 99 -0.01 5.91 -4.31
C HIS A 99 0.26 7.12 -3.40
N GLN A 100 0.08 8.34 -3.92
CA GLN A 100 0.28 9.56 -3.15
C GLN A 100 -0.69 9.67 -1.97
N THR A 101 -1.95 9.28 -2.15
CA THR A 101 -2.95 9.25 -1.09
C THR A 101 -2.59 8.22 -0.02
N ALA A 102 -2.22 6.99 -0.40
CA ALA A 102 -1.83 5.95 0.54
C ALA A 102 -0.61 6.36 1.38
N LEU A 103 0.44 6.93 0.74
CA LEU A 103 1.59 7.48 1.45
C LEU A 103 1.23 8.60 2.43
N LYS A 104 0.32 9.49 2.04
CA LYS A 104 -0.14 10.57 2.91
C LYS A 104 -0.88 10.02 4.13
N LEU A 105 -1.76 9.04 3.94
CA LEU A 105 -2.47 8.38 5.04
C LEU A 105 -1.52 7.62 5.96
N TYR A 106 -0.54 6.91 5.40
CA TYR A 106 0.52 6.22 6.16
C TYR A 106 1.33 7.21 7.01
N THR A 107 1.71 8.35 6.42
CA THR A 107 2.44 9.42 7.12
C THR A 107 1.60 10.06 8.22
N LEU A 108 0.31 10.31 7.97
CA LEU A 108 -0.60 10.83 9.00
C LEU A 108 -0.75 9.85 10.16
N LYS A 109 -0.91 8.55 9.88
CA LYS A 109 -1.02 7.51 10.90
C LYS A 109 0.22 7.45 11.78
N THR A 110 1.39 7.34 11.17
CA THR A 110 2.67 7.33 11.91
C THR A 110 2.91 8.63 12.68
N GLY A 111 2.44 9.77 12.16
CA GLY A 111 2.40 11.04 12.87
C GLY A 111 1.55 11.00 14.13
N VAL A 112 0.31 10.49 14.03
CA VAL A 112 -0.58 10.32 15.19
C VAL A 112 0.02 9.39 16.23
N VAL A 113 0.56 8.24 15.80
CA VAL A 113 1.23 7.29 16.72
C VAL A 113 2.40 7.97 17.43
N LYS A 114 3.24 8.71 16.70
CA LYS A 114 4.34 9.48 17.29
C LYS A 114 3.83 10.53 18.29
N THR A 115 2.75 11.23 17.98
CA THR A 115 2.14 12.20 18.90
C THR A 115 1.67 11.52 20.17
N VAL A 116 0.94 10.40 20.07
CA VAL A 116 0.48 9.62 21.23
C VAL A 116 1.66 9.15 22.08
N LEU A 117 2.73 8.64 21.46
CA LEU A 117 3.96 8.26 22.17
C LEU A 117 4.64 9.46 22.85
N SER A 118 4.69 10.62 22.20
CA SER A 118 5.33 11.82 22.75
C SER A 118 4.52 12.49 23.84
N GLN A 119 3.18 12.39 23.79
CA GLN A 119 2.27 12.90 24.81
C GLN A 119 2.07 11.88 25.94
N GLY A 120 2.50 10.63 25.73
CA GLY A 120 2.50 9.55 26.71
C GLY A 120 3.51 9.79 27.83
N LYS A 121 2.98 10.20 28.98
CA LYS A 121 3.40 9.68 30.29
C LYS A 121 3.08 8.19 30.39
#